data_AF-A0A2D5A7P2-F1
#
_entry.id   AF-A0A2D5A7P2-F1
#
_cell.length_a   1.000
_cell.length_b   1.000
_cell.length_c   1.000
_cell.angle_alpha   90.00
_cell.angle_beta   90.00
_cell.angle_gamma   90.00
#
_symmetry.space_group_name_H-M   'P 1'
#
loop_
_entity.id
_entity.type
_entity.pdbx_description
1 polymer ?
#
loop_
_entity_poly.entity_id
_entity_poly.type
_entity_poly.pdbx_seq_one_letter_code
_entity_poly.pdbx_strand_id
1 'polypeptide(L)'
;MGDNVKIQNNVSVYDNVTLEDDVFCGPSMVFTNVYNPRSAVSRKDEYRDTTVRRGATLGANCTIVCGVEIGEHAFVGAGAVINRDVPAHALMVGVPARQVGWMSAAGERLDLPLEGDGEAACPLTGDRYRVERGNLSAG
;
A
#
# COMPACT_ATOMS: atom_id res chain seq x y z
N MET A 1 -1.48 12.53 9.81
CA MET A 1 -1.76 11.12 10.14
C MET A 1 -3.21 11.03 10.59
N GLY A 2 -3.91 9.99 10.15
CA GLY A 2 -5.26 9.67 10.60
C GLY A 2 -5.29 8.91 11.93
N ASP A 3 -6.45 8.33 12.23
CA ASP A 3 -6.73 7.63 13.49
C ASP A 3 -6.33 6.14 13.43
N ASN A 4 -5.98 5.54 14.58
CA ASN A 4 -5.62 4.12 14.70
C ASN A 4 -4.45 3.65 13.78
N VAL A 5 -3.60 4.57 13.34
CA VAL A 5 -2.37 4.25 12.59
C VAL A 5 -1.39 3.52 13.50
N LYS A 6 -0.81 2.42 13.00
CA LYS A 6 0.20 1.63 13.72
C LYS A 6 1.54 1.73 13.03
N ILE A 7 2.53 2.30 13.73
CA ILE A 7 3.89 2.43 13.24
C ILE A 7 4.81 1.54 14.08
N GLN A 8 5.40 0.53 13.45
CA GLN A 8 6.34 -0.38 14.10
C GLN A 8 7.76 0.20 14.13
N ASN A 9 8.68 -0.53 14.77
CA ASN A 9 10.06 -0.11 14.95
C ASN A 9 10.75 0.29 13.64
N ASN A 10 11.65 1.29 13.71
CA ASN A 10 12.52 1.74 12.61
C ASN A 10 11.80 2.31 11.38
N VAL A 11 10.64 2.94 11.56
CA VAL A 11 9.91 3.63 10.50
C VAL A 11 10.01 5.14 10.70
N SER A 12 10.45 5.85 9.66
CA SER A 12 10.46 7.31 9.60
C SER A 12 9.37 7.79 8.66
N VAL A 13 8.45 8.63 9.16
CA VAL A 13 7.44 9.32 8.34
C VAL A 13 7.90 10.76 8.14
N TYR A 14 8.16 11.12 6.90
CA TYR A 14 8.66 12.45 6.53
C TYR A 14 7.52 13.41 6.21
N ASP A 15 7.87 14.69 6.03
CA ASP A 15 6.99 15.65 5.37
C ASP A 15 6.51 15.09 4.02
N ASN A 16 5.29 15.48 3.63
CA ASN A 16 4.62 15.02 2.41
C ASN A 16 4.26 13.53 2.38
N VAL A 17 4.37 12.80 3.50
CA VAL A 17 3.77 11.47 3.66
C VAL A 17 2.47 11.58 4.45
N THR A 18 1.36 11.28 3.80
CA THR A 18 0.04 11.23 4.42
C THR A 18 -0.35 9.78 4.68
N LEU A 19 -0.60 9.45 5.94
CA LEU A 19 -1.20 8.18 6.35
C LEU A 19 -2.64 8.47 6.78
N GLU A 20 -3.62 7.83 6.12
CA GLU A 20 -5.02 7.85 6.53
C GLU A 20 -5.27 6.86 7.69
N ASP A 21 -6.54 6.72 8.10
CA ASP A 21 -6.92 5.91 9.25
C ASP A 21 -6.58 4.43 9.06
N ASP A 22 -6.34 3.71 10.15
CA ASP A 22 -6.13 2.26 10.19
C ASP A 22 -4.91 1.74 9.38
N VAL A 23 -4.04 2.63 8.91
CA VAL A 23 -2.82 2.24 8.19
C VAL A 23 -1.86 1.49 9.12
N PHE A 24 -1.31 0.39 8.63
CA PHE A 24 -0.28 -0.38 9.33
C PHE A 24 1.08 -0.27 8.63
N CYS A 25 2.06 0.33 9.30
CA CYS A 25 3.46 0.35 8.89
C CYS A 25 4.25 -0.73 9.64
N GLY A 26 4.58 -1.81 8.94
CA GLY A 26 5.39 -2.92 9.44
C GLY A 26 6.83 -2.51 9.80
N PRO A 27 7.54 -3.33 10.58
CA PRO A 27 8.85 -2.97 11.10
C PRO A 27 9.85 -2.75 9.97
N SER A 28 10.64 -1.69 10.10
CA SER A 28 11.67 -1.29 9.13
C SER A 28 11.15 -1.04 7.71
N MET A 29 9.85 -0.81 7.52
CA MET A 29 9.37 -0.30 6.23
C MET A 29 9.89 1.13 6.02
N VAL A 30 10.14 1.49 4.76
CA VAL A 30 10.82 2.73 4.39
C VAL A 30 9.92 3.57 3.49
N PHE A 31 9.74 4.84 3.83
CA PHE A 31 9.32 5.87 2.91
C PHE A 31 10.54 6.56 2.28
N THR A 32 10.42 7.05 1.06
CA THR A 32 11.26 8.15 0.57
C THR A 32 10.39 9.39 0.40
N ASN A 33 10.99 10.58 0.32
CA ASN A 33 10.29 11.85 0.03
C ASN A 33 10.93 12.63 -1.13
N VAL A 34 12.21 12.40 -1.42
CA VAL A 34 12.94 12.91 -2.59
C VAL A 34 13.24 11.75 -3.54
N TYR A 35 12.91 11.92 -4.82
CA TYR A 35 13.09 10.87 -5.82
C TYR A 35 14.57 10.64 -6.17
N ASN A 36 15.35 11.73 -6.29
CA ASN A 36 16.76 11.70 -6.69
C ASN A 36 17.67 12.40 -5.66
N PRO A 37 17.85 11.85 -4.45
CA PRO A 37 18.62 12.52 -3.40
C PRO A 37 20.12 12.58 -3.71
N ARG A 38 20.77 13.70 -3.37
CA ARG A 38 22.24 13.87 -3.37
C ARG A 38 22.62 14.76 -2.19
N SER A 39 23.60 14.36 -1.38
CA SER A 39 23.97 15.09 -0.14
C SER A 39 24.38 16.55 -0.37
N ALA A 40 25.08 16.82 -1.48
CA ALA A 40 25.54 18.15 -1.84
C ALA A 40 24.44 19.04 -2.46
N VAL A 41 23.25 18.49 -2.77
CA VAL A 41 22.18 19.20 -3.48
C VAL A 41 20.91 19.18 -2.64
N SER A 42 20.53 20.32 -2.11
CA SER A 42 19.24 20.48 -1.42
C SER A 42 18.10 20.30 -2.42
N ARG A 43 17.13 19.45 -2.06
CA ARG A 43 15.91 19.18 -2.81
C ARG A 43 14.66 19.26 -1.93
N LYS A 44 14.72 20.10 -0.90
CA LYS A 44 13.62 20.25 0.06
C LYS A 44 12.33 20.72 -0.61
N ASP A 45 12.45 21.54 -1.66
CA ASP A 45 11.33 22.04 -2.44
C ASP A 45 10.83 21.04 -3.51
N GLU A 46 11.43 19.85 -3.60
CA GLU A 46 11.06 18.78 -4.56
C GLU A 46 10.43 17.56 -3.87
N TYR A 47 9.98 17.71 -2.61
CA TYR A 47 9.28 16.63 -1.92
C TYR A 47 8.03 16.22 -2.68
N ARG A 48 7.87 14.91 -2.87
CA ARG A 48 6.70 14.35 -3.58
C ARG A 48 5.72 13.75 -2.58
N ASP A 49 4.46 14.12 -2.75
CA ASP A 49 3.37 13.61 -1.93
C ASP A 49 3.23 12.10 -2.08
N THR A 50 3.16 11.43 -0.94
CA THR A 50 2.88 9.99 -0.85
C THR A 50 1.68 9.82 0.05
N THR A 51 0.61 9.24 -0.49
CA THR A 51 -0.62 9.01 0.25
C THR A 51 -0.81 7.52 0.46
N VAL A 52 -0.94 7.11 1.71
CA VAL A 52 -1.31 5.76 2.09
C VAL A 52 -2.73 5.80 2.61
N ARG A 53 -3.65 5.22 1.83
CA ARG A 53 -5.07 5.27 2.08
C ARG A 53 -5.50 4.35 3.21
N ARG A 54 -6.73 4.55 3.68
CA ARG A 54 -7.33 3.85 4.81
C ARG A 54 -7.08 2.35 4.79
N GLY A 55 -6.68 1.81 5.95
CA GLY A 55 -6.56 0.37 6.17
C GLY A 55 -5.47 -0.34 5.36
N ALA A 56 -4.64 0.39 4.60
CA ALA A 56 -3.55 -0.22 3.86
C ALA A 56 -2.47 -0.78 4.80
N THR A 57 -1.87 -1.89 4.40
CA THR A 57 -0.78 -2.56 5.12
C THR A 57 0.51 -2.46 4.35
N LEU A 58 1.56 -1.98 5.02
CA LEU A 58 2.91 -1.89 4.49
C LEU A 58 3.79 -2.90 5.21
N GLY A 59 4.12 -4.00 4.54
CA GLY A 59 4.84 -5.14 5.11
C GLY A 59 6.26 -4.80 5.57
N ALA A 60 6.81 -5.65 6.44
CA ALA A 60 8.14 -5.46 6.99
C ALA A 60 9.19 -5.25 5.89
N ASN A 61 10.09 -4.28 6.08
CA ASN A 61 11.18 -4.00 5.16
C ASN A 61 10.76 -3.68 3.71
N CYS A 62 9.49 -3.31 3.44
CA CYS A 62 9.10 -2.80 2.13
C CYS A 62 9.58 -1.36 1.94
N THR A 63 9.75 -0.92 0.70
CA THR A 63 10.11 0.47 0.36
C THR A 63 9.03 1.10 -0.49
N ILE A 64 8.57 2.29 -0.08
CA ILE A 64 7.63 3.13 -0.81
C ILE A 64 8.42 4.29 -1.40
N VAL A 65 8.62 4.27 -2.72
CA VAL A 65 9.23 5.38 -3.45
C VAL A 65 8.24 6.54 -3.50
N CYS A 66 8.69 7.75 -3.15
CA CYS A 66 7.87 8.95 -3.07
C CYS A 66 7.10 9.27 -4.36
N GLY A 67 5.96 9.95 -4.21
CA GLY A 67 5.13 10.38 -5.34
C GLY A 67 4.15 9.33 -5.81
N VAL A 68 3.74 8.42 -4.92
CA VAL A 68 2.80 7.33 -5.23
C VAL A 68 1.64 7.33 -4.25
N GLU A 69 0.51 6.79 -4.70
CA GLU A 69 -0.64 6.48 -3.88
C GLU A 69 -0.74 4.97 -3.61
N ILE A 70 -0.96 4.61 -2.34
CA ILE A 70 -1.29 3.25 -1.92
C ILE A 70 -2.78 3.20 -1.62
N GLY A 71 -3.55 2.50 -2.45
CA GLY A 71 -5.01 2.43 -2.36
C GLY A 71 -5.53 1.79 -1.08
N GLU A 72 -6.82 2.03 -0.80
CA GLU A 72 -7.50 1.54 0.41
C GLU A 72 -7.36 0.03 0.56
N HIS A 73 -7.08 -0.44 1.77
CA HIS A 73 -6.92 -1.87 2.09
C HIS A 73 -5.89 -2.62 1.22
N ALA A 74 -5.04 -1.92 0.46
CA ALA A 74 -3.97 -2.54 -0.28
C ALA A 74 -2.96 -3.17 0.69
N PHE A 75 -2.30 -4.24 0.23
CA PHE A 75 -1.34 -4.97 1.03
C PHE A 75 -0.01 -5.04 0.29
N VAL A 76 0.97 -4.28 0.77
CA VAL A 76 2.35 -4.35 0.31
C VAL A 76 3.06 -5.45 1.10
N GLY A 77 3.48 -6.51 0.43
CA GLY A 77 4.20 -7.61 1.04
C GLY A 77 5.58 -7.20 1.56
N ALA A 78 6.12 -8.00 2.47
CA ALA A 78 7.45 -7.77 3.03
C ALA A 78 8.52 -7.71 1.94
N GLY A 79 9.46 -6.78 2.07
CA GLY A 79 10.57 -6.58 1.13
C GLY A 79 10.17 -6.03 -0.25
N ALA A 80 8.90 -5.72 -0.50
CA ALA A 80 8.46 -5.20 -1.80
C ALA A 80 8.94 -3.76 -2.03
N VAL A 81 9.16 -3.38 -3.29
CA VAL A 81 9.50 -1.99 -3.69
C VAL A 81 8.40 -1.42 -4.56
N ILE A 82 7.64 -0.48 -4.00
CA ILE A 82 6.57 0.23 -4.69
C ILE A 82 7.15 1.48 -5.36
N ASN A 83 6.98 1.58 -6.69
CA ASN A 83 7.45 2.69 -7.50
C ASN A 83 6.39 3.28 -8.46
N ARG A 84 5.13 2.89 -8.24
CA ARG A 84 3.93 3.35 -8.96
C ARG A 84 2.74 3.16 -8.06
N ASP A 85 1.63 3.81 -8.40
CA ASP A 85 0.39 3.71 -7.63
C ASP A 85 -0.09 2.26 -7.50
N VAL A 86 -0.68 1.96 -6.35
CA VAL A 86 -1.19 0.64 -5.99
C VAL A 86 -2.71 0.71 -5.93
N PRO A 87 -3.44 -0.13 -6.69
CA PRO A 87 -4.90 -0.17 -6.62
C PRO A 87 -5.40 -0.55 -5.23
N ALA A 88 -6.60 -0.10 -4.88
CA ALA A 88 -7.28 -0.55 -3.66
C ALA A 88 -7.35 -2.07 -3.61
N HIS A 89 -7.20 -2.64 -2.42
CA HIS A 89 -7.21 -4.08 -2.15
C HIS A 89 -6.13 -4.91 -2.87
N ALA A 90 -5.21 -4.32 -3.62
CA ALA A 90 -4.19 -5.07 -4.35
C ALA A 90 -3.17 -5.70 -3.38
N LEU A 91 -2.81 -6.96 -3.62
CA LEU A 91 -1.66 -7.61 -2.98
C LEU A 91 -0.42 -7.42 -3.86
N MET A 92 0.53 -6.61 -3.38
CA MET A 92 1.75 -6.23 -4.10
C MET A 92 2.99 -6.89 -3.50
N VAL A 93 3.81 -7.59 -4.31
CA VAL A 93 5.04 -8.24 -3.84
C VAL A 93 6.20 -8.08 -4.82
N GLY A 94 7.44 -8.22 -4.32
CA GLY A 94 8.65 -8.29 -5.15
C GLY A 94 9.34 -6.95 -5.43
N VAL A 95 10.42 -7.00 -6.21
CA VAL A 95 11.27 -5.85 -6.56
C VAL A 95 11.57 -5.86 -8.06
N PRO A 96 11.02 -4.93 -8.86
CA PRO A 96 9.96 -4.00 -8.49
C PRO A 96 8.65 -4.73 -8.17
N ALA A 97 7.80 -4.14 -7.34
CA ALA A 97 6.56 -4.78 -6.92
C ALA A 97 5.59 -5.00 -8.09
N ARG A 98 4.92 -6.16 -8.06
CA ARG A 98 3.86 -6.54 -8.99
C ARG A 98 2.66 -7.06 -8.21
N GLN A 99 1.48 -6.81 -8.74
CA GLN A 99 0.25 -7.36 -8.17
C GLN A 99 0.23 -8.87 -8.38
N VAL A 100 -0.08 -9.61 -7.33
CA VAL A 100 -0.19 -11.08 -7.35
C VAL A 100 -1.53 -11.59 -6.80
N GLY A 101 -2.39 -10.70 -6.35
CA GLY A 101 -3.73 -11.02 -5.91
C GLY A 101 -4.50 -9.81 -5.39
N TRP A 102 -5.57 -10.13 -4.66
CA TRP A 102 -6.47 -9.21 -4.01
C TRP A 102 -6.63 -9.57 -2.53
N MET A 103 -6.90 -8.58 -1.71
CA MET A 103 -7.06 -8.70 -0.26
C MET A 103 -8.42 -8.14 0.16
N SER A 104 -9.08 -8.77 1.12
CA SER A 104 -10.25 -8.20 1.78
C SER A 104 -9.84 -7.04 2.70
N ALA A 105 -10.81 -6.22 3.11
CA ALA A 105 -10.59 -5.19 4.15
C ALA A 105 -10.12 -5.80 5.48
N ALA A 106 -10.41 -7.07 5.73
CA ALA A 106 -9.98 -7.80 6.92
C ALA A 106 -8.55 -8.39 6.81
N GLY A 107 -7.86 -8.19 5.69
CA GLY A 107 -6.49 -8.68 5.49
C GLY A 107 -6.40 -10.14 5.01
N GLU A 108 -7.48 -10.71 4.49
CA GLU A 108 -7.50 -12.07 3.93
C GLU A 108 -7.33 -12.05 2.41
N ARG A 109 -6.58 -13.01 1.86
CA ARG A 109 -6.45 -13.13 0.40
C ARG A 109 -7.77 -13.62 -0.21
N LEU A 110 -8.23 -12.93 -1.26
CA LEU A 110 -9.42 -13.29 -2.01
C LEU A 110 -9.06 -14.21 -3.18
N ASP A 111 -9.89 -15.24 -3.41
CA ASP A 111 -9.80 -16.12 -4.57
C ASP A 111 -10.44 -15.46 -5.80
N LEU A 112 -9.75 -14.44 -6.32
CA LEU A 112 -10.19 -13.63 -7.44
C LEU A 112 -9.10 -13.58 -8.52
N PRO A 113 -9.49 -13.59 -9.80
CA PRO A 113 -8.54 -13.45 -10.89
C PRO A 113 -7.94 -12.03 -10.91
N LEU A 114 -6.73 -11.91 -11.47
CA LEU A 114 -6.12 -10.60 -11.75
C LEU A 114 -6.68 -9.96 -13.02
N GLU A 115 -7.14 -10.78 -13.96
CA GLU A 115 -7.70 -10.37 -15.25
C GLU A 115 -9.10 -10.95 -15.42
N GLY A 116 -10.01 -10.16 -15.99
CA GLY A 116 -11.41 -10.51 -16.12
C GLY A 116 -12.23 -10.18 -14.88
N ASP A 117 -13.44 -10.72 -14.85
CA ASP A 117 -14.42 -10.44 -13.81
C ASP A 117 -14.57 -11.64 -12.88
N GLY A 118 -14.91 -11.41 -11.62
CA GLY A 118 -15.06 -12.48 -10.63
C GLY A 118 -15.65 -12.01 -9.31
N GLU A 119 -16.19 -12.94 -8.54
CA GLU A 119 -16.72 -12.71 -7.19
C GLU A 119 -16.11 -13.68 -6.18
N ALA A 120 -15.81 -13.19 -4.99
CA ALA A 120 -15.36 -14.00 -3.86
C ALA A 120 -15.90 -13.44 -2.55
N ALA A 121 -16.08 -14.32 -1.57
CA ALA A 121 -16.36 -13.91 -0.19
C ALA A 121 -15.06 -13.91 0.61
N CYS A 122 -14.90 -12.94 1.52
CA CYS A 122 -13.82 -12.96 2.49
C CYS A 122 -13.97 -14.20 3.39
N PRO A 123 -12.92 -15.03 3.56
CA PRO A 123 -13.02 -16.25 4.35
C PRO A 123 -13.22 -15.99 5.84
N LEU A 124 -12.84 -14.81 6.34
CA LEU A 124 -12.98 -14.44 7.74
C LEU A 124 -14.34 -13.80 8.07
N THR A 125 -14.78 -12.85 7.24
CA THR A 125 -15.98 -12.03 7.53
C THR A 125 -17.21 -12.44 6.74
N GLY A 126 -17.04 -13.13 5.61
CA GLY A 126 -18.13 -13.45 4.68
C GLY A 126 -18.51 -12.29 3.74
N ASP A 127 -17.90 -11.11 3.88
CA ASP A 127 -18.17 -9.96 3.02
C ASP A 127 -17.86 -10.29 1.56
N ARG A 128 -18.69 -9.81 0.64
CA ARG A 128 -18.57 -10.12 -0.79
C ARG A 128 -17.75 -9.05 -1.50
N TYR A 129 -16.89 -9.51 -2.40
CA TYR A 129 -16.06 -8.66 -3.23
C TYR A 129 -16.23 -9.06 -4.68
N ARG A 130 -16.24 -8.06 -5.55
CA ARG A 130 -16.32 -8.26 -6.99
C ARG A 130 -15.18 -7.51 -7.67
N VAL A 131 -14.46 -8.21 -8.54
CA VAL A 131 -13.55 -7.58 -9.50
C VAL A 131 -14.28 -7.40 -10.82
N GLU A 132 -14.28 -6.17 -11.33
CA GLU A 132 -14.80 -5.83 -12.66
C GLU A 132 -13.79 -4.91 -13.35
N ARG A 133 -13.39 -5.26 -14.58
CA ARG A 133 -12.43 -4.45 -15.37
C ARG A 133 -11.14 -4.10 -14.60
N GLY A 134 -10.64 -5.03 -13.81
CA GLY A 134 -9.42 -4.87 -13.03
C GLY A 134 -9.54 -3.97 -11.79
N ASN A 135 -10.75 -3.61 -11.36
CA ASN A 135 -10.99 -2.88 -10.12
C ASN A 135 -11.81 -3.74 -9.17
N LEU A 136 -11.41 -3.78 -7.90
CA LEU A 136 -12.13 -4.49 -6.86
C LEU A 136 -13.09 -3.55 -6.13
N SER A 137 -14.32 -4.01 -5.92
CA SER A 137 -15.33 -3.35 -5.10
C SER A 137 -15.82 -4.30 -4.01
N ALA A 138 -16.07 -3.76 -2.82
CA ALA A 138 -16.77 -4.46 -1.74
C ALA A 138 -18.28 -4.20 -1.86
N GLY A 139 -19.07 -5.25 -1.69
CA GLY A 139 -20.55 -5.19 -1.69
C GLY A 139 -21.15 -5.03 -0.30
#